data_AF-A0A940MLD6-F1
#
_entry.id   AF-A0A940MLD6-F1
#
_cell.length_a   1.000
_cell.length_b   1.000
_cell.length_c   1.000
_cell.angle_alpha   90.00
_cell.angle_beta   90.00
_cell.angle_gamma   90.00
#
_symmetry.space_group_name_H-M   'P 1'
#
loop_
_entity.id
_entity.type
_entity.pdbx_description
1 polymer ?
#
loop_
_entity_poly.entity_id
_entity_poly.type
_entity_poly.pdbx_seq_one_letter_code
_entity_poly.pdbx_strand_id
1 'polypeptide(L)'
;MTEPRTLTLLGYPVTIDDAVGHLCVEHEGQLTWDQLFEIKNTVWGPEARAVEIYPRCSRLVNQICARHLWRLGEGDFAPDLLNRDGRLSAPGEDALEDRFNAAWEGAST
;
A
#
# COMPACT_ATOMS: atom_id res chain seq x y z
N MET A 1 21.90 7.31 -7.11
CA MET A 1 20.59 6.63 -7.08
C MET A 1 20.86 5.17 -6.81
N THR A 2 20.10 4.55 -5.92
CA THR A 2 20.19 3.10 -5.70
C THR A 2 19.38 2.44 -6.81
N GLU A 3 19.99 1.51 -7.56
CA GLU A 3 19.29 0.74 -8.58
C GLU A 3 18.27 -0.20 -7.92
N PRO A 4 17.11 -0.44 -8.57
CA PRO A 4 16.18 -1.46 -8.09
C PRO A 4 16.85 -2.83 -8.02
N ARG A 5 16.50 -3.59 -6.99
CA ARG A 5 17.00 -4.96 -6.79
C ARG A 5 15.87 -5.97 -6.93
N THR A 6 16.19 -7.13 -7.48
CA THR A 6 15.24 -8.22 -7.65
C THR A 6 15.65 -9.42 -6.82
N LEU A 7 14.69 -10.06 -6.19
CA LEU A 7 14.87 -11.31 -5.45
C LEU A 7 13.60 -12.15 -5.47
N THR A 8 13.70 -13.41 -5.07
CA THR A 8 12.56 -14.33 -5.02
C THR A 8 12.08 -14.51 -3.59
N LEU A 9 10.81 -14.21 -3.31
CA LEU A 9 10.17 -14.44 -2.01
C LEU A 9 8.92 -15.30 -2.19
N LEU A 10 8.80 -16.35 -1.38
CA LEU A 10 7.69 -17.32 -1.45
C LEU A 10 7.44 -17.89 -2.86
N GLY A 11 8.47 -17.92 -3.71
CA GLY A 11 8.38 -18.35 -5.11
C GLY A 11 8.01 -17.26 -6.11
N TYR A 12 7.76 -16.02 -5.67
CA TYR A 12 7.43 -14.88 -6.55
C TYR A 12 8.65 -14.01 -6.85
N PRO A 13 8.81 -13.52 -8.10
CA PRO A 13 9.74 -12.45 -8.41
C PRO A 13 9.29 -11.15 -7.72
N VAL A 14 10.18 -10.57 -6.91
CA VAL A 14 9.94 -9.31 -6.21
C VAL A 14 11.02 -8.31 -6.61
N THR A 15 10.60 -7.20 -7.21
CA THR A 15 11.46 -6.06 -7.49
C THR A 15 11.24 -4.99 -6.42
N ILE A 16 12.32 -4.49 -5.84
CA ILE A 16 12.32 -3.51 -4.76
C ILE A 16 13.09 -2.29 -5.24
N ASP A 17 12.41 -1.15 -5.25
CA ASP A 17 13.04 0.16 -5.45
C ASP A 17 13.06 0.89 -4.11
N ASP A 18 14.21 0.78 -3.43
CA ASP A 18 14.44 1.39 -2.12
C ASP A 18 14.44 2.93 -2.19
N ALA A 19 14.69 3.53 -3.36
CA ALA A 19 14.74 4.99 -3.51
C ALA A 19 13.35 5.64 -3.41
N VAL A 20 12.31 4.95 -3.88
CA VAL A 20 10.91 5.41 -3.83
C VAL A 20 10.03 4.58 -2.89
N GLY A 21 10.60 3.59 -2.19
CA GLY A 21 9.86 2.71 -1.29
C GLY A 21 8.83 1.86 -2.01
N HIS A 22 9.12 1.44 -3.25
CA HIS A 22 8.20 0.65 -4.08
C HIS A 22 8.58 -0.82 -4.08
N LEU A 23 7.57 -1.68 -4.06
CA LEU A 23 7.69 -3.12 -4.14
C LEU A 23 6.73 -3.62 -5.22
N CYS A 24 7.25 -4.36 -6.18
CA CYS A 24 6.51 -4.98 -7.28
C CYS A 24 6.62 -6.49 -7.18
N VAL A 25 5.49 -7.20 -7.00
CA VAL A 25 5.43 -8.66 -6.96
C VAL A 25 4.76 -9.16 -8.23
N GLU A 26 5.49 -9.88 -9.06
CA GLU A 26 4.95 -10.54 -10.25
C GLU A 26 4.27 -11.85 -9.87
N HIS A 27 3.12 -12.15 -10.46
CA HIS A 27 2.37 -13.38 -10.16
C HIS A 27 1.50 -13.84 -11.33
N GLU A 28 1.03 -15.08 -11.29
CA GLU A 28 0.14 -15.67 -12.31
C GLU A 28 -1.33 -15.69 -11.87
N GLY A 29 -1.76 -14.63 -11.16
CA GLY A 29 -3.13 -14.53 -10.60
C GLY A 29 -3.37 -15.26 -9.26
N GLN A 30 -2.40 -16.01 -8.73
CA GLN A 30 -2.58 -16.82 -7.51
C GLN A 30 -2.12 -16.16 -6.19
N LEU A 31 -1.51 -14.97 -6.26
CA LEU A 31 -0.93 -14.30 -5.10
C LEU A 31 -2.04 -13.89 -4.11
N THR A 32 -2.02 -14.47 -2.92
CA THR A 32 -2.99 -14.16 -1.86
C THR A 32 -2.59 -12.92 -1.07
N TRP A 33 -3.55 -12.36 -0.33
CA TRP A 33 -3.28 -11.24 0.57
C TRP A 33 -2.25 -11.60 1.65
N ASP A 34 -2.37 -12.78 2.27
CA ASP A 34 -1.43 -13.23 3.31
C ASP A 34 0.00 -13.35 2.78
N GLN A 35 0.17 -13.89 1.57
CA GLN A 35 1.48 -13.99 0.92
C GLN A 35 2.05 -12.61 0.61
N LEU A 36 1.23 -11.69 0.10
CA LEU A 36 1.65 -10.32 -0.18
C LEU A 36 2.05 -9.58 1.12
N PHE A 37 1.32 -9.82 2.22
CA PHE A 37 1.62 -9.27 3.54
C PHE A 37 2.94 -9.84 4.11
N GLU A 38 3.18 -11.14 3.99
CA GLU A 38 4.42 -11.81 4.37
C GLU A 38 5.62 -11.26 3.56
N ILE A 39 5.45 -11.08 2.24
CA ILE A 39 6.46 -10.46 1.36
C ILE A 39 6.79 -9.05 1.83
N LYS A 40 5.76 -8.21 2.05
CA LYS A 40 5.93 -6.85 2.59
C LYS A 40 6.70 -6.90 3.92
N ASN A 41 6.33 -7.78 4.84
CA ASN A 41 6.97 -7.88 6.16
C ASN A 41 8.42 -8.35 6.07
N THR A 42 8.72 -9.23 5.11
CA THR A 42 10.10 -9.68 4.84
C THR A 42 10.97 -8.52 4.35
N VAL A 43 10.42 -7.64 3.51
CA VAL A 43 11.19 -6.54 2.91
C VAL A 43 11.32 -5.32 3.83
N TRP A 44 10.22 -4.91 4.49
CA TRP A 44 10.18 -3.66 5.26
C TRP A 44 9.94 -3.85 6.77
N GLY A 45 9.71 -5.07 7.22
CA GLY A 45 9.39 -5.39 8.61
C GLY A 45 7.89 -5.32 8.93
N PRO A 46 7.49 -5.90 10.09
CA PRO A 46 6.09 -5.99 10.50
C PRO A 46 5.46 -4.62 10.72
N GLU A 47 6.22 -3.65 11.27
CA GLU A 47 5.72 -2.32 11.61
C GLU A 47 5.57 -1.37 10.41
N ALA A 48 6.10 -1.74 9.24
CA ALA A 48 5.97 -0.89 8.06
C ALA A 48 4.50 -0.77 7.64
N ARG A 49 4.05 0.42 7.22
CA ARG A 49 2.77 0.58 6.54
C ARG A 49 3.00 0.57 5.05
N ALA A 50 2.07 -0.01 4.30
CA ALA A 50 2.14 -0.01 2.84
C ALA A 50 0.73 -0.04 2.24
N VAL A 51 0.61 0.51 1.03
CA VAL A 51 -0.66 0.56 0.30
C VAL A 51 -0.51 0.02 -1.12
N GLU A 52 -1.55 -0.65 -1.60
CA GLU A 52 -1.73 -0.95 -3.02
C GLU A 52 -2.57 0.15 -3.67
N ILE A 53 -2.04 0.76 -4.74
CA ILE A 53 -2.72 1.84 -5.47
C ILE A 53 -3.16 1.35 -6.84
N TYR A 54 -4.46 1.53 -7.13
CA TYR A 54 -5.02 1.28 -8.45
C TYR A 54 -4.94 2.56 -9.29
N PRO A 55 -4.18 2.58 -10.39
CA PRO A 55 -4.04 3.77 -11.22
C PRO A 55 -5.36 4.11 -11.93
N ARG A 56 -5.48 5.35 -12.40
CA ARG A 56 -6.57 5.74 -13.31
C ARG A 56 -6.56 4.80 -14.52
N CYS A 57 -7.73 4.34 -14.95
CA CYS A 57 -7.87 3.42 -16.08
C CYS A 57 -7.11 3.89 -17.34
N SER A 58 -7.14 5.20 -17.63
CA SER A 58 -6.43 5.81 -18.76
C SER A 58 -4.90 5.77 -18.67
N ARG A 59 -4.36 5.39 -17.51
CA ARG A 59 -2.92 5.26 -17.21
C ARG A 59 -2.54 3.83 -16.85
N LEU A 60 -3.49 2.88 -16.91
CA LEU A 60 -3.23 1.48 -16.61
C LEU A 60 -2.43 0.86 -17.75
N VAL A 61 -1.20 0.44 -17.46
CA VAL A 61 -0.37 -0.34 -18.36
C VAL A 61 -0.40 -1.79 -17.86
N ASN A 62 -1.31 -2.60 -18.39
CA ASN A 62 -1.51 -3.99 -17.97
C ASN A 62 -0.62 -4.94 -18.80
N GLN A 63 0.70 -4.80 -18.70
CA GLN A 63 1.65 -5.64 -19.44
C GLN A 63 2.02 -6.92 -18.72
N ILE A 64 1.97 -6.91 -17.39
CA ILE A 64 2.30 -8.05 -16.52
C ILE A 64 1.28 -8.08 -15.38
N CYS A 65 1.01 -9.28 -14.86
CA CYS A 65 0.18 -9.43 -13.68
C CYS A 65 1.06 -9.22 -12.44
N ALA A 66 0.93 -8.04 -11.82
CA ALA A 66 1.75 -7.65 -10.68
C ALA A 66 0.92 -6.92 -9.62
N ARG A 67 1.36 -7.06 -8.36
CA ARG A 67 0.92 -6.25 -7.23
C ARG A 67 1.97 -5.21 -6.90
N HIS A 68 1.54 -3.97 -6.76
CA HIS A 68 2.41 -2.84 -6.46
C HIS A 68 2.10 -2.29 -5.09
N LEU A 69 3.11 -2.28 -4.20
CA LEU A 69 3.02 -1.68 -2.88
C LEU A 69 3.95 -0.48 -2.79
N TRP A 70 3.48 0.57 -2.13
CA TRP A 70 4.30 1.70 -1.72
C TRP A 70 4.37 1.74 -0.19
N ARG A 71 5.59 1.75 0.34
CA ARG A 71 5.84 1.95 1.75
C ARG A 71 5.47 3.38 2.13
N LEU A 72 4.69 3.50 3.19
CA LEU A 72 4.33 4.79 3.78
C LEU A 72 5.35 5.16 4.85
N GLY A 73 5.82 6.40 4.80
CA GLY A 73 6.59 7.03 5.86
C GLY A 73 5.73 7.34 7.09
N GLU A 74 6.37 7.93 8.10
CA GLU A 74 5.70 8.35 9.34
C GLU A 74 4.65 9.44 9.09
N GLY A 75 4.99 10.42 8.25
CA GLY A 75 4.11 11.54 7.89
C GLY A 75 3.12 11.25 6.76
N ASP A 76 3.24 10.09 6.10
CA ASP A 76 2.31 9.74 5.04
C ASP A 76 0.98 9.28 5.64
N PHE A 77 -0.10 9.84 5.11
CA PHE A 77 -1.45 9.45 5.49
C PHE A 77 -1.79 8.09 4.88
N ALA A 78 -2.04 7.11 5.75
CA ALA A 78 -2.82 5.94 5.41
C ALA A 78 -4.15 6.08 6.15
N PRO A 79 -5.31 5.86 5.51
CA PRO A 79 -6.55 5.68 6.25
C PRO A 79 -6.36 4.48 7.15
N ASP A 80 -6.12 4.74 8.43
CA ASP A 80 -5.90 3.72 9.43
C ASP A 80 -7.22 2.99 9.61
N LEU A 81 -7.32 1.75 9.07
CA LEU A 81 -8.49 0.90 9.30
C LEU A 81 -8.69 0.60 10.81
N LEU A 82 -7.71 0.91 11.66
CA LEU A 82 -7.71 0.63 13.10
C LEU A 82 -7.50 1.88 13.98
N ASN A 83 -7.54 3.08 13.39
CA ASN A 83 -7.59 4.40 14.02
C ASN A 83 -6.94 4.51 15.42
N ARG A 84 -5.61 4.72 15.51
CA ARG A 84 -4.98 4.92 16.84
C ARG A 84 -4.44 6.31 17.19
N ASP A 85 -3.95 7.15 16.27
CA ASP A 85 -3.23 8.39 16.67
C ASP A 85 -3.61 9.71 15.95
N GLY A 86 -4.84 9.84 15.44
CA GLY A 86 -5.59 11.11 15.37
C GLY A 86 -4.90 12.39 14.88
N ARG A 87 -4.39 12.44 13.64
CA ARG A 87 -4.06 13.72 12.97
C ARG A 87 -5.03 14.02 11.83
N LEU A 88 -6.03 14.84 12.17
CA LEU A 88 -7.08 15.35 11.30
C LEU A 88 -6.54 16.22 10.15
N SER A 89 -6.95 15.89 8.93
CA SER A 89 -6.92 16.73 7.73
C SER A 89 -7.58 18.10 7.99
N ALA A 90 -7.11 19.15 7.32
CA ALA A 90 -7.66 20.50 7.48
C ALA A 90 -9.11 20.59 6.96
N PRO A 91 -9.99 21.42 7.56
CA PRO A 91 -11.39 21.51 7.15
C PRO A 91 -11.56 22.01 5.72
N GLY A 92 -12.29 21.27 4.88
CA GLY A 92 -12.81 21.74 3.59
C GLY A 92 -12.19 21.11 2.34
N GLU A 93 -11.29 20.15 2.48
CA GLU A 93 -10.83 19.30 1.36
C GLU A 93 -11.70 18.03 1.31
N ASP A 94 -11.96 17.44 0.13
CA ASP A 94 -12.59 16.10 0.01
C ASP A 94 -11.61 15.02 0.48
N ALA A 95 -11.21 15.11 1.73
CA ALA A 95 -10.24 14.24 2.34
C ALA A 95 -10.89 12.88 2.59
N LEU A 96 -10.14 11.83 2.26
CA LEU A 96 -10.55 10.45 2.55
C LEU A 96 -10.82 10.25 4.05
N GLU A 97 -10.09 10.98 4.90
CA GLU A 97 -10.27 11.01 6.36
C GLU A 97 -11.65 11.54 6.78
N ASP A 98 -12.10 12.65 6.19
CA ASP A 98 -13.40 13.25 6.50
C ASP A 98 -14.55 12.31 6.12
N ARG A 99 -14.44 11.65 4.95
CA ARG A 99 -15.41 10.63 4.53
C ARG A 99 -15.42 9.40 5.44
N PHE A 100 -14.26 8.98 5.94
CA PHE A 100 -14.15 7.84 6.86
C PHE A 100 -14.80 8.14 8.22
N ASN A 101 -14.50 9.29 8.82
CA ASN A 101 -15.06 9.71 10.10
C ASN A 101 -16.60 9.86 10.05
N ALA A 102 -17.13 10.48 9.01
CA ALA A 102 -18.58 10.65 8.83
C ALA A 102 -19.35 9.32 8.72
N ALA A 103 -18.75 8.30 8.09
CA ALA A 103 -19.37 6.98 7.95
C ALA A 103 -19.43 6.19 9.27
N TRP A 104 -18.45 6.37 10.16
CA TRP A 104 -18.38 5.62 11.43
C TRP A 104 -19.27 6.22 12.54
N GLU A 105 -19.45 7.54 12.58
CA GLU A 105 -20.42 8.19 13.49
C GLU A 105 -21.88 7.86 13.14
N GLY A 106 -22.19 7.71 11.85
CA GLY A 106 -23.53 7.30 11.38
C GLY A 106 -23.91 5.84 11.65
N ALA A 107 -22.96 4.99 12.03
CA ALA A 107 -23.16 3.57 12.29
C ALA A 107 -23.48 3.22 13.76
N SER A 108 -23.46 4.21 14.67
CA SER A 108 -23.72 4.03 16.11
C SER A 108 -25.12 4.48 16.56
N THR A 109 -26.09 4.62 15.63
CA THR A 109 -27.50 4.92 15.94
C THR A 109 -28.41 3.77 15.54
#